data_AF-T0GM19-F1
#
_entry.id   AF-T0GM19-F1
#
_cell.length_a   1.000
_cell.length_b   1.000
_cell.length_c   1.000
_cell.angle_alpha   90.00
_cell.angle_beta   90.00
_cell.angle_gamma   90.00
#
_symmetry.space_group_name_H-M   'P 1'
#
loop_
_entity.id
_entity.type
_entity.pdbx_description
1 polymer ?
#
loop_
_entity_poly.entity_id
_entity_poly.type
_entity_poly.pdbx_seq_one_letter_code
_entity_poly.pdbx_strand_id
1 'polypeptide(L)'
;MLQEFQRVLNSFPFDYEDTRRKEILTSIIERVEVKEPTEIDIPDRISTAEYSEFPSDDHILERMTSVESQINPSSPWAKLISRVPVTFLIQIHLRKFEFDTVRILIQSGKISEMNDLKWIRNSLRKMEKDVPFDAIVGRASFKITDLRRLVQKKINTIAGVVAPRLK
;
A
#
# COMPACT_ATOMS: atom_id res chain seq x y z
N MET A 1 -21.89 35.71 -38.62
CA MET A 1 -21.11 34.46 -38.79
C MET A 1 -20.20 34.21 -37.60
N LEU A 2 -19.25 35.10 -37.28
CA LEU A 2 -18.35 34.90 -36.13
C LEU A 2 -19.07 34.90 -34.76
N GLN A 3 -20.09 35.76 -34.59
CA GLN A 3 -20.86 35.86 -33.34
C GLN A 3 -21.68 34.59 -33.04
N GLU A 4 -22.25 33.95 -34.06
CA GLU A 4 -22.98 32.68 -33.91
C GLU A 4 -22.02 31.52 -33.57
N PHE A 5 -20.82 31.51 -34.15
CA PHE A 5 -19.78 30.53 -33.80
C PHE A 5 -19.34 30.66 -32.34
N GLN A 6 -19.18 31.89 -31.86
CA GLN A 6 -18.81 32.17 -30.47
C GLN A 6 -19.93 31.81 -29.48
N ARG A 7 -21.18 31.95 -29.90
CA ARG A 7 -22.36 31.52 -29.12
C ARG A 7 -22.44 30.00 -29.01
N VAL A 8 -22.16 29.25 -30.07
CA VAL A 8 -22.12 27.78 -30.06
C VAL A 8 -20.99 27.23 -29.19
N LEU A 9 -19.80 27.86 -29.23
CA LEU A 9 -18.69 27.50 -28.35
C LEU A 9 -19.04 27.69 -26.87
N ASN A 10 -19.78 28.74 -26.55
CA ASN A 10 -20.18 29.04 -25.17
C ASN A 10 -21.40 28.25 -24.70
N SER A 11 -22.21 27.67 -25.59
CA SER A 11 -23.37 26.85 -25.20
C SER A 11 -22.99 25.42 -24.83
N PHE A 12 -21.86 24.90 -25.34
CA PHE A 12 -21.41 23.53 -25.08
C PHE A 12 -19.92 23.44 -24.71
N PRO A 13 -19.44 24.19 -23.69
CA PRO A 13 -18.02 24.21 -23.32
C PRO A 13 -17.48 22.83 -22.93
N PHE A 14 -18.34 21.95 -22.38
CA PHE A 14 -17.96 20.58 -22.00
C PHE A 14 -17.83 19.63 -23.19
N ASP A 15 -18.63 19.81 -24.25
CA ASP A 15 -18.61 18.92 -25.42
C ASP A 15 -17.29 19.05 -26.20
N TYR A 16 -16.72 20.26 -26.24
CA TYR A 16 -15.40 20.48 -26.83
C TYR A 16 -14.28 19.84 -26.02
N GLU A 17 -14.35 19.91 -24.68
CA GLU A 17 -13.39 19.21 -23.83
C GLU A 17 -13.50 17.70 -23.95
N ASP A 18 -14.71 17.14 -23.98
CA ASP A 18 -14.90 15.69 -24.09
C ASP A 18 -14.53 15.16 -25.48
N THR A 19 -14.80 15.93 -26.55
CA THR A 19 -14.33 15.59 -27.90
C THR A 19 -12.80 15.58 -27.95
N ARG A 20 -12.15 16.59 -27.37
CA ARG A 20 -10.68 16.66 -27.27
C ARG A 20 -10.09 15.53 -26.43
N ARG A 21 -10.71 15.19 -25.29
CA ARG A 21 -10.28 14.05 -24.45
C ARG A 21 -10.42 12.73 -25.21
N LYS A 22 -11.52 12.54 -25.95
CA LYS A 22 -11.75 11.36 -26.77
C LYS A 22 -10.67 11.22 -27.83
N GLU A 23 -10.35 12.29 -28.56
CA GLU A 23 -9.28 12.31 -29.57
C GLU A 23 -7.90 11.97 -28.99
N ILE A 24 -7.58 12.49 -27.79
CA ILE A 24 -6.33 12.16 -27.09
C ILE A 24 -6.31 10.66 -26.75
N LEU A 25 -7.40 10.10 -26.21
CA LEU A 25 -7.49 8.69 -25.88
C LEU A 25 -7.37 7.79 -27.12
N THR A 26 -8.02 8.13 -28.23
CA THR A 26 -7.84 7.39 -29.49
C THR A 26 -6.39 7.47 -29.97
N SER A 27 -5.74 8.63 -29.89
CA SER A 27 -4.34 8.77 -30.28
C SER A 27 -3.37 7.95 -29.41
N ILE A 28 -3.70 7.74 -28.13
CA ILE A 28 -2.92 6.89 -27.22
C ILE A 28 -3.14 5.43 -27.58
N ILE A 29 -4.38 5.02 -27.82
CA ILE A 29 -4.73 3.65 -28.22
C ILE A 29 -4.08 3.29 -29.57
N GLU A 30 -4.07 4.20 -30.54
CA GLU A 30 -3.42 4.00 -31.84
C GLU A 30 -1.89 3.94 -31.74
N ARG A 31 -1.28 4.71 -30.81
CA ARG A 31 0.17 4.63 -30.55
C ARG A 31 0.57 3.38 -29.79
N VAL A 32 -0.37 2.81 -29.02
CA VAL A 32 -0.24 1.51 -28.39
C VAL A 32 -0.78 0.49 -29.40
N GLU A 33 -0.10 0.35 -30.53
CA GLU A 33 -0.37 -0.72 -31.48
C GLU A 33 -0.48 -2.06 -30.73
N VAL A 34 -1.58 -2.74 -31.02
CA VAL A 34 -2.01 -4.03 -30.51
C VAL A 34 -0.86 -5.04 -30.56
N LYS A 35 -0.26 -5.34 -29.40
CA LYS A 35 0.26 -6.69 -29.16
C LYS A 35 -0.95 -7.53 -28.79
N GLU A 36 -1.38 -8.38 -29.72
CA GLU A 36 -2.29 -9.48 -29.43
C GLU A 36 -1.80 -10.25 -28.19
N PRO A 37 -2.70 -10.82 -27.37
CA PRO A 37 -2.31 -11.68 -26.27
C PRO A 37 -1.80 -13.00 -26.86
N THR A 38 -0.50 -13.10 -27.11
CA THR A 38 0.15 -14.40 -27.27
C THR A 38 -0.04 -15.17 -25.96
N GLU A 39 -0.79 -16.26 -26.07
CA GLU A 39 -0.91 -17.35 -25.11
C GLU A 39 0.47 -17.67 -24.51
N ILE A 40 0.62 -17.47 -23.20
CA ILE A 40 1.78 -17.96 -22.48
C ILE A 40 1.48 -19.41 -22.13
N ASP A 41 2.22 -20.27 -22.83
CA ASP A 41 2.34 -21.72 -22.71
C ASP A 41 2.44 -22.17 -21.23
N ILE A 42 1.41 -22.87 -20.75
CA ILE A 42 1.41 -23.56 -19.46
C ILE A 42 1.99 -24.95 -19.72
N PRO A 43 3.11 -25.36 -19.09
CA PRO A 43 3.55 -26.75 -19.19
C PRO A 43 2.59 -27.66 -18.43
N ASP A 44 1.70 -28.30 -19.17
CA ASP A 44 0.88 -29.42 -18.74
C ASP A 44 1.77 -30.67 -18.59
N ARG A 45 2.16 -30.99 -17.35
CA ARG A 45 2.32 -32.35 -16.78
C ARG A 45 3.20 -32.32 -15.53
N ILE A 46 2.61 -32.74 -14.42
CA ILE A 46 3.07 -33.77 -13.45
C ILE A 46 1.98 -33.73 -12.36
N SER A 47 0.92 -34.52 -12.56
CA SER A 47 0.73 -35.81 -11.87
C SER A 47 0.49 -35.64 -10.36
N THR A 48 -0.77 -35.81 -9.99
CA THR A 48 -1.27 -36.62 -8.86
C THR A 48 -0.26 -37.08 -7.81
N ALA A 49 -0.60 -36.75 -6.56
CA ALA A 49 -0.47 -37.58 -5.36
C ALA A 49 0.93 -38.09 -4.98
N GLU A 50 1.42 -37.63 -3.82
CA GLU A 50 2.03 -38.41 -2.73
C GLU A 50 2.90 -37.48 -1.88
N TYR A 51 2.31 -36.86 -0.85
CA TYR A 51 3.06 -36.36 0.30
C TYR A 51 2.89 -37.38 1.42
N SER A 52 3.71 -38.42 1.40
CA SER A 52 3.98 -39.29 2.54
C SER A 52 5.33 -38.92 3.16
N GLU A 53 5.37 -39.00 4.49
CA GLU A 53 6.55 -39.05 5.36
C GLU A 53 7.28 -37.74 5.71
N PHE A 54 6.78 -37.09 6.76
CA PHE A 54 7.64 -36.47 7.78
C PHE A 54 7.58 -37.34 9.04
N PRO A 55 8.72 -37.68 9.68
CA PRO A 55 8.70 -38.42 10.93
C PRO A 55 8.28 -37.50 12.10
N SER A 56 7.44 -38.05 12.97
CA SER A 56 7.18 -37.58 14.34
C SER A 56 8.50 -37.41 15.12
N ASP A 57 8.59 -36.40 15.99
CA ASP A 57 8.31 -36.66 17.40
C ASP A 57 8.12 -35.38 18.24
N ASP A 58 7.18 -35.55 19.16
CA ASP A 58 6.86 -34.84 20.40
C ASP A 58 7.76 -33.70 20.89
N HIS A 59 7.14 -32.55 21.16
CA HIS A 59 6.85 -32.13 22.54
C HIS A 59 5.93 -30.90 22.55
N ILE A 60 4.72 -31.13 23.07
CA ILE A 60 3.86 -30.09 23.64
C ILE A 60 4.60 -29.51 24.85
N LEU A 61 4.95 -28.22 24.82
CA LEU A 61 5.06 -27.43 26.04
C LEU A 61 4.81 -25.95 25.73
N GLU A 62 3.55 -25.57 25.90
CA GLU A 62 3.18 -24.49 26.82
C GLU A 62 4.26 -23.40 27.02
N ARG A 63 4.29 -22.41 26.13
CA ARG A 63 4.76 -21.07 26.50
C ARG A 63 3.99 -19.98 25.76
N MET A 64 2.88 -19.59 26.37
CA MET A 64 2.37 -18.23 26.30
C MET A 64 3.45 -17.27 26.82
N THR A 65 4.44 -16.93 26.00
CA THR A 65 5.39 -15.85 26.30
C THR A 65 5.65 -15.07 25.03
N SER A 66 5.18 -13.81 25.03
CA SER A 66 5.55 -12.72 24.14
C SER A 66 5.40 -12.99 22.64
N VAL A 67 4.41 -12.34 22.02
CA VAL A 67 4.39 -12.13 20.55
C VAL A 67 5.50 -11.12 20.21
N GLU A 68 6.75 -11.47 20.47
CA GLU A 68 7.87 -10.88 19.78
C GLU A 68 7.83 -11.45 18.38
N SER A 69 7.48 -10.58 17.44
CA SER A 69 7.50 -10.82 16.01
C SER A 69 8.70 -11.68 15.63
N GLN A 70 8.47 -12.96 15.34
CA GLN A 70 9.47 -13.85 14.77
C GLN A 70 9.76 -13.36 13.36
N ILE A 71 10.64 -12.35 13.27
CA ILE A 71 11.12 -11.83 12.01
C ILE A 71 12.04 -12.91 11.45
N ASN A 72 11.56 -13.65 10.44
CA ASN A 72 12.36 -14.63 9.73
C ASN A 72 13.66 -13.97 9.25
N PRO A 73 14.85 -14.43 9.68
CA PRO A 73 16.13 -13.76 9.40
C PRO A 73 16.49 -13.81 7.90
N SER A 74 15.86 -14.71 7.15
CA SER A 74 16.03 -14.80 5.68
C SER A 74 15.17 -13.78 4.91
N SER A 75 14.19 -13.14 5.56
CA SER A 75 13.29 -12.18 4.89
C SER A 75 14.07 -10.95 4.39
N PRO A 76 13.80 -10.45 3.17
CA PRO A 76 14.43 -9.24 2.64
C PRO A 76 14.32 -8.05 3.61
N TRP A 77 13.20 -7.97 4.35
CA TRP A 77 12.97 -6.95 5.36
C TRP A 77 13.96 -7.02 6.53
N ALA A 78 14.25 -8.23 7.02
CA ALA A 78 15.21 -8.46 8.11
C ALA A 78 16.63 -8.05 7.70
N LYS A 79 17.02 -8.37 6.46
CA LYS A 79 18.29 -7.98 5.86
C LYS A 79 18.43 -6.47 5.66
N LEU A 80 17.32 -5.76 5.48
CA LEU A 80 17.29 -4.31 5.33
C LEU A 80 17.42 -3.60 6.68
N ILE A 81 16.68 -4.06 7.71
CA ILE A 81 16.75 -3.47 9.06
C ILE A 81 18.15 -3.60 9.66
N SER A 82 18.88 -4.68 9.36
CA SER A 82 20.25 -4.85 9.87
C SER A 82 21.25 -3.86 9.29
N ARG A 83 20.95 -3.23 8.14
CA ARG A 83 21.84 -2.30 7.44
C ARG A 83 21.39 -0.85 7.55
N VAL A 84 20.09 -0.62 7.68
CA VAL A 84 19.46 0.69 7.54
C VAL A 84 18.43 0.86 8.65
N PRO A 85 18.37 2.03 9.31
CA PRO A 85 17.38 2.27 10.35
C PRO A 85 15.96 2.18 9.78
N VAL A 86 15.05 1.60 10.58
CA VAL A 86 13.65 1.37 10.22
C VAL A 86 12.95 2.69 9.81
N THR A 87 13.23 3.77 10.54
CA THR A 87 12.70 5.12 10.27
C THR A 87 13.02 5.60 8.86
N PHE A 88 14.24 5.35 8.36
CA PHE A 88 14.64 5.75 7.01
C PHE A 88 13.94 4.93 5.94
N LEU A 89 13.81 3.60 6.14
CA LEU A 89 13.06 2.74 5.23
C LEU A 89 11.62 3.21 5.10
N ILE A 90 10.95 3.50 6.23
CA ILE A 90 9.59 4.00 6.22
C ILE A 90 9.51 5.39 5.57
N GLN A 91 10.49 6.26 5.80
CA GLN A 91 10.55 7.57 5.16
C GLN A 91 10.56 7.49 3.64
N ILE A 92 11.28 6.51 3.07
CA ILE A 92 11.29 6.27 1.62
C ILE A 92 9.88 5.89 1.14
N HIS A 93 9.22 4.93 1.79
CA HIS A 93 7.87 4.50 1.41
C HIS A 93 6.86 5.65 1.53
N LEU A 94 6.95 6.48 2.58
CA LEU A 94 6.08 7.64 2.76
C LEU A 94 6.29 8.69 1.67
N ARG A 95 7.55 8.96 1.26
CA ARG A 95 7.84 9.89 0.15
C ARG A 95 7.36 9.37 -1.20
N LYS A 96 7.36 8.05 -1.40
CA LYS A 96 6.86 7.40 -2.62
C LYS A 96 5.33 7.19 -2.61
N PHE A 97 4.64 7.61 -1.55
CA PHE A 97 3.20 7.39 -1.37
C PHE A 97 2.78 5.90 -1.35
N GLU A 98 3.71 5.01 -0.98
CA GLU A 98 3.48 3.56 -0.85
C GLU A 98 2.85 3.21 0.52
N PHE A 99 1.69 3.80 0.82
CA PHE A 99 1.02 3.62 2.11
C PHE A 99 0.56 2.18 2.37
N ASP A 100 0.24 1.44 1.30
CA ASP A 100 -0.24 0.06 1.38
C ASP A 100 0.89 -0.87 1.87
N THR A 101 2.13 -0.63 1.44
CA THR A 101 3.31 -1.34 1.96
C THR A 101 3.51 -1.07 3.45
N VAL A 102 3.44 0.19 3.88
CA VAL A 102 3.58 0.57 5.30
C VAL A 102 2.46 -0.07 6.15
N ARG A 103 1.23 -0.12 5.63
CA ARG A 103 0.11 -0.81 6.28
C ARG A 103 0.41 -2.30 6.49
N ILE A 104 0.89 -2.99 5.46
CA ILE A 104 1.25 -4.41 5.54
C ILE A 104 2.37 -4.62 6.56
N LEU A 105 3.38 -3.75 6.59
CA LEU A 105 4.49 -3.83 7.55
C LEU A 105 4.03 -3.69 9.01
N ILE A 106 3.08 -2.79 9.28
CA ILE A 106 2.51 -2.62 10.63
C ILE A 106 1.61 -3.80 11.00
N GLN A 107 0.77 -4.27 10.08
CA GLN A 107 -0.15 -5.40 10.32
C GLN A 107 0.59 -6.72 10.53
N SER A 108 1.65 -6.96 9.74
CA SER A 108 2.52 -8.13 9.89
C SER A 108 3.41 -8.11 11.14
N GLY A 109 3.37 -7.03 11.93
CA GLY A 109 4.16 -6.92 13.15
C GLY A 109 5.66 -6.67 12.92
N LYS A 110 6.07 -6.42 11.68
CA LYS A 110 7.47 -6.09 11.34
C LYS A 110 7.91 -4.73 11.89
N ILE A 111 6.95 -3.84 12.14
CA ILE A 111 7.14 -2.57 12.85
C ILE A 111 6.32 -2.66 14.14
N SER A 112 6.99 -3.04 15.23
CA SER A 112 6.35 -3.18 16.55
C SER A 112 6.86 -2.15 17.57
N GLU A 113 7.97 -1.46 17.26
CA GLU A 113 8.57 -0.52 18.21
C GLU A 113 7.70 0.73 18.40
N MET A 114 7.49 1.09 19.66
CA MET A 114 6.67 2.26 20.03
C MET A 114 7.24 3.57 19.48
N ASN A 115 8.57 3.72 19.45
CA ASN A 115 9.23 4.91 18.93
C ASN A 115 8.98 5.07 17.43
N ASP A 116 9.12 3.98 16.67
CA ASP A 116 8.86 3.96 15.23
C ASP A 116 7.39 4.29 14.93
N LEU A 117 6.44 3.67 15.64
CA LEU A 117 5.02 3.96 15.45
C LEU A 117 4.67 5.43 15.76
N LYS A 118 5.25 6.01 16.82
CA LYS A 118 5.10 7.44 17.13
C LYS A 118 5.67 8.32 16.02
N TRP A 119 6.83 7.95 15.47
CA TRP A 119 7.46 8.66 14.37
C TRP A 119 6.58 8.64 13.12
N ILE A 120 6.08 7.47 12.73
CA ILE A 120 5.17 7.31 11.57
C ILE A 120 3.93 8.19 11.75
N ARG A 121 3.29 8.15 12.93
CA ARG A 121 2.11 8.96 13.21
C ARG A 121 2.38 10.46 13.04
N ASN A 122 3.52 10.94 13.56
CA ASN A 122 3.88 12.35 13.47
C ASN A 122 4.20 12.76 12.01
N SER A 123 4.87 11.89 11.25
CA SER A 123 5.14 12.09 9.83
C SER A 123 3.83 12.17 9.01
N LEU A 124 2.89 11.25 9.25
CA LEU A 124 1.57 11.29 8.60
C LEU A 124 0.79 12.55 8.96
N ARG A 125 0.82 12.98 10.23
CA ARG A 125 0.18 14.23 10.65
C ARG A 125 0.78 15.46 9.97
N LYS A 126 2.08 15.45 9.66
CA LYS A 126 2.71 16.51 8.88
C LYS A 126 2.20 16.49 7.45
N MET A 127 2.17 15.32 6.81
CA MET A 127 1.64 15.17 5.45
C MET A 127 0.16 15.58 5.35
N GLU A 128 -0.67 15.29 6.36
CA GLU A 128 -2.07 15.75 6.41
C GLU A 128 -2.20 17.28 6.41
N LYS A 129 -1.26 18.01 7.01
CA LYS A 129 -1.25 19.48 7.00
C LYS A 129 -0.85 20.06 5.66
N ASP A 130 -0.10 19.30 4.87
CA ASP A 130 0.40 19.71 3.56
C ASP A 130 -0.60 19.41 2.43
N VAL A 131 -1.68 18.67 2.71
CA VAL A 131 -2.81 18.36 1.80
C VAL A 131 -3.36 19.56 1.01
N PRO A 132 -3.63 20.74 1.60
CA PRO A 132 -4.23 21.86 0.86
C PRO A 132 -3.27 22.48 -0.17
N PHE A 133 -1.96 22.18 -0.09
CA PHE A 133 -0.95 22.75 -0.98
C PHE A 133 -0.57 21.80 -2.13
N ASP A 134 -0.80 20.49 -1.98
CA ASP A 134 -0.41 19.49 -2.97
C ASP A 134 -1.59 18.59 -3.36
N ALA A 135 -2.01 18.70 -4.63
CA ALA A 135 -3.11 17.92 -5.19
C ALA A 135 -2.84 16.40 -5.19
N ILE A 136 -1.58 15.97 -5.25
CA ILE A 136 -1.19 14.56 -5.19
C ILE A 136 -1.43 14.02 -3.78
N VAL A 137 -1.01 14.78 -2.77
CA VAL A 137 -1.25 14.46 -1.36
C VAL A 137 -2.76 14.48 -1.07
N GLY A 138 -3.49 15.42 -1.66
CA GLY A 138 -4.96 15.51 -1.56
C GLY A 138 -5.68 14.25 -2.05
N ARG A 139 -5.26 13.67 -3.18
CA ARG A 139 -5.80 12.38 -3.68
C ARG A 139 -5.53 11.23 -2.72
N ALA A 140 -4.40 11.26 -2.02
CA ALA A 140 -4.01 10.24 -1.04
C ALA A 140 -4.49 10.53 0.40
N SER A 141 -5.19 11.64 0.64
CA SER A 141 -5.61 12.10 1.98
C SER A 141 -6.37 11.03 2.78
N PHE A 142 -7.24 10.26 2.10
CA PHE A 142 -7.97 9.15 2.70
C PHE A 142 -7.01 8.05 3.20
N LYS A 143 -6.04 7.63 2.36
CA LYS A 143 -5.04 6.62 2.72
C LYS A 143 -4.15 7.08 3.88
N ILE A 144 -3.79 8.37 3.91
CA ILE A 144 -2.98 8.95 4.99
C ILE A 144 -3.77 8.91 6.32
N THR A 145 -5.04 9.32 6.28
CA THR A 145 -5.92 9.33 7.46
C THR A 145 -6.14 7.92 8.01
N ASP A 146 -6.38 6.96 7.13
CA ASP A 146 -6.58 5.55 7.50
C ASP A 146 -5.33 4.92 8.09
N LEU A 147 -4.16 5.18 7.50
CA LEU A 147 -2.90 4.70 8.03
C LEU A 147 -2.62 5.32 9.41
N ARG A 148 -2.91 6.61 9.59
CA ARG A 148 -2.77 7.27 10.90
C ARG A 148 -3.67 6.64 11.96
N ARG A 149 -4.93 6.33 11.61
CA ARG A 149 -5.88 5.65 12.50
C ARG A 149 -5.38 4.25 12.87
N LEU A 150 -4.84 3.50 11.91
CA LEU A 150 -4.28 2.17 12.14
C LEU A 150 -3.07 2.23 13.08
N VAL A 151 -2.14 3.16 12.84
CA VAL A 151 -0.97 3.39 13.70
C VAL A 151 -1.42 3.76 15.13
N GLN A 152 -2.39 4.67 15.27
CA GLN A 152 -2.91 5.04 16.58
C GLN A 152 -3.58 3.87 17.30
N LYS A 153 -4.32 3.02 16.58
CA LYS A 153 -4.90 1.79 17.14
C LYS A 153 -3.81 0.86 17.66
N LYS A 154 -2.73 0.64 16.88
CA LYS A 154 -1.60 -0.20 17.28
C LYS A 154 -0.85 0.36 18.49
N ILE A 155 -0.62 1.68 18.52
CA ILE A 155 -0.05 2.40 19.67
C ILE A 155 -0.92 2.17 20.92
N ASN A 156 -2.24 2.30 20.80
CA ASN A 156 -3.15 2.10 21.93
C ASN A 156 -3.16 0.63 22.42
N THR A 157 -2.99 -0.33 21.51
CA THR A 157 -2.84 -1.74 21.87
C THR A 157 -1.55 -1.97 22.66
N ILE A 158 -0.43 -1.38 22.23
CA ILE A 158 0.86 -1.50 22.92
C ILE A 158 0.83 -0.78 24.28
N ALA A 159 0.20 0.39 24.34
CA ALA A 159 0.07 1.18 25.57
C ALA A 159 -0.94 0.59 26.58
N GLY A 160 -1.66 -0.49 26.24
CA GLY A 160 -2.66 -1.10 27.11
C GLY A 160 -3.93 -0.26 27.34
N VAL A 161 -4.10 0.85 26.61
CA VAL A 161 -5.25 1.77 26.77
C VAL A 161 -6.53 1.18 26.18
N VAL A 162 -6.41 0.25 25.23
CA VAL A 162 -7.55 -0.46 24.65
C VAL A 162 -7.51 -1.90 25.13
N ALA A 163 -8.46 -2.28 25.99
CA ALA A 163 -8.63 -3.66 26.44
C ALA A 163 -8.72 -4.58 25.21
N PRO A 164 -7.98 -5.70 25.16
CA PRO A 164 -8.21 -6.71 24.14
C PRO A 164 -9.67 -7.13 24.26
N ARG A 165 -10.44 -7.00 23.18
CA ARG A 165 -11.75 -7.65 23.12
C ARG A 165 -11.47 -9.15 23.25
N LEU A 166 -11.72 -9.69 24.45
CA LEU A 166 -11.83 -11.13 24.68
C LEU A 166 -12.80 -11.64 23.62
N LYS A 167 -12.29 -12.48 22.72
CA LYS A 167 -13.12 -13.26 21.81
C LYS A 167 -13.54 -14.53 22.53
#